data_AF-A0AAD9YKF1-F1
#
_entry.id   AF-A0AAD9YKF1-F1
#
_cell.length_a   1.000
_cell.length_b   1.000
_cell.length_c   1.000
_cell.angle_alpha   90.00
_cell.angle_beta   90.00
_cell.angle_gamma   90.00
#
_symmetry.space_group_name_H-M   'P 1'
#
loop_
_entity.id
_entity.type
_entity.pdbx_description
1 polymer ?
#
loop_
_entity_poly.entity_id
_entity_poly.type
_entity_poly.pdbx_seq_one_letter_code
_entity_poly.pdbx_strand_id
1 'polypeptide(L)'
;MHWLQTLLLLPSAVTATLNLQQYRPAAAKKLYPEPAGGQQNMVQNVISNSKAAREPKFLTDKTRKFVVNGTKIPEVDWDVGESYAGLIPIHANNDTSEKLYFWFFPSENQETEKEIVIWLTGGVEPGCSSTGELLSENGPMLWQPGIFKPIRNKWSWHRITNVVWIDQPVGAGFSTGTPTAKDEFDVSRQFLSWWLNFIETFDLKGFKIYVTGSSYSGMYCPYIASAMIDSNDKDYFNVGGMQIFDGVYAVDSIGEEIPALAFADRWEHVFAFNDTFRKTLRDVNDKCGYADYMRKYLVFPPSGLQPAVPPGVDGNGEVKTECDIWTMIGEAAEQTNPCFSVYTITDGCPLKYDPLGFSDGAMYRPRGSGQPYFNRDDVKKAINAPMDKEWKFCTDIPVFQNSTDNSILDGPGSQPVLPNVIDKTRNVILAHGTRDYVLIDDGTLLTIQNLTWGGQLGFQMKPTAPLYVPYHSNDNPENIAGAGVMGTVHSERGLTYIAVSQAGHFVAADMPSVAFRSVEVLVGRRDGFESTTPLTIDQNASMPVGDIGNGTVIMFPQSMEPGRGVLSNQPVPKNSSSFATGTGSGQAVFAFGFAAFVTFMLGI
;
A
#
# COMPACT_ATOMS: atom_id res chain seq x y z
N MET A 1 -52.84 53.03 -25.37
CA MET A 1 -53.61 52.02 -26.13
C MET A 1 -52.80 50.71 -26.09
N HIS A 2 -53.14 49.72 -25.26
CA HIS A 2 -54.18 48.69 -25.51
C HIS A 2 -53.75 47.75 -26.66
N TRP A 3 -53.64 46.41 -26.62
CA TRP A 3 -53.82 45.26 -25.69
C TRP A 3 -53.07 44.06 -26.35
N LEU A 4 -52.37 43.17 -25.62
CA LEU A 4 -52.67 41.72 -25.39
C LEU A 4 -52.95 40.85 -26.66
N GLN A 5 -52.33 39.68 -26.92
CA GLN A 5 -52.36 38.44 -26.12
C GLN A 5 -51.39 37.35 -26.66
N THR A 6 -50.68 36.67 -25.74
CA THR A 6 -50.34 35.22 -25.65
C THR A 6 -50.11 34.35 -26.90
N LEU A 7 -48.97 33.64 -26.95
CA LEU A 7 -48.93 32.17 -26.78
C LEU A 7 -47.52 31.68 -26.39
N LEU A 8 -47.44 30.96 -25.26
CA LEU A 8 -46.29 30.16 -24.83
C LEU A 8 -46.14 28.94 -25.77
N LEU A 9 -44.93 28.69 -26.27
CA LEU A 9 -44.51 27.39 -26.77
C LEU A 9 -43.21 26.99 -26.08
N LEU A 10 -43.36 26.17 -25.04
CA LEU A 10 -42.31 25.35 -24.44
C LEU A 10 -41.82 24.34 -25.48
N PRO A 11 -40.50 24.15 -25.68
CA PRO A 11 -39.98 22.94 -26.30
C PRO A 11 -40.16 21.79 -25.32
N SER A 12 -40.96 20.82 -25.73
CA SER A 12 -41.22 19.56 -25.06
C SER A 12 -39.91 18.87 -24.68
N ALA A 13 -39.60 18.85 -23.38
CA ALA A 13 -38.65 17.91 -22.82
C ALA A 13 -39.22 16.50 -23.04
N VAL A 14 -38.62 15.75 -23.96
CA VAL A 14 -38.81 14.30 -24.04
C VAL A 14 -38.15 13.71 -22.81
N THR A 15 -38.91 13.56 -21.73
CA THR A 15 -38.56 12.64 -20.64
C THR A 15 -38.62 11.23 -21.20
N ALA A 16 -37.50 10.75 -21.74
CA ALA A 16 -37.23 9.33 -21.80
C ALA A 16 -37.03 8.86 -20.36
N THR A 17 -38.12 8.53 -19.66
CA THR A 17 -38.06 7.70 -18.47
C THR A 17 -37.52 6.34 -18.91
N LEU A 18 -36.22 6.14 -18.78
CA LEU A 18 -35.60 4.83 -18.81
C LEU A 18 -36.24 3.99 -17.69
N ASN A 19 -37.21 3.17 -18.07
CA ASN A 19 -37.83 2.22 -17.17
C ASN A 19 -36.84 1.07 -16.93
N LEU A 20 -35.93 1.29 -15.97
CA LEU A 20 -34.90 0.35 -15.52
C LEU A 20 -35.46 -1.01 -15.01
N GLN A 21 -36.79 -1.20 -14.98
CA GLN A 21 -37.41 -2.49 -14.67
C GLN A 21 -37.40 -3.48 -15.84
N GLN A 22 -37.23 -3.04 -17.10
CA GLN A 22 -37.22 -3.95 -18.27
C GLN A 22 -35.87 -4.62 -18.55
N TYR A 23 -34.79 -4.22 -17.87
CA TYR A 23 -33.45 -4.81 -17.98
C TYR A 23 -33.03 -5.61 -16.74
N ARG A 24 -33.99 -6.27 -16.07
CA ARG A 24 -33.68 -7.38 -15.17
C ARG A 24 -33.82 -8.68 -15.95
N PRO A 25 -32.74 -9.40 -16.31
CA PRO A 25 -32.88 -10.79 -16.69
C PRO A 25 -33.58 -11.52 -15.54
N ALA A 26 -34.70 -12.18 -15.86
CA ALA A 26 -35.50 -12.97 -14.94
C ALA A 26 -34.74 -14.26 -14.54
N ALA A 27 -33.67 -14.11 -13.75
CA ALA A 27 -32.87 -15.21 -13.23
C ALA A 27 -32.15 -14.78 -11.93
N ALA A 28 -32.89 -14.37 -10.90
CA ALA A 28 -32.32 -14.10 -9.57
C ALA A 28 -33.32 -14.39 -8.43
N LYS A 29 -34.12 -15.45 -8.56
CA LYS A 29 -35.08 -15.83 -7.51
C LYS A 29 -35.12 -17.34 -7.29
N LYS A 30 -33.95 -17.98 -7.08
CA LYS A 30 -33.89 -19.35 -6.51
C LYS A 30 -32.52 -19.88 -6.04
N LEU A 31 -31.61 -19.05 -5.51
CA LEU A 31 -30.30 -19.57 -5.04
C LEU A 31 -29.88 -19.20 -3.61
N TYR A 32 -30.73 -18.52 -2.83
CA TYR A 32 -30.43 -18.26 -1.42
C TYR A 32 -31.71 -18.45 -0.59
N PRO A 33 -31.72 -19.36 0.40
CA PRO A 33 -32.83 -19.40 1.35
C PRO A 33 -32.81 -18.13 2.21
N GLU A 34 -33.95 -17.45 2.32
CA GLU A 34 -34.14 -16.33 3.24
C GLU A 34 -33.85 -16.78 4.69
N PRO A 35 -33.13 -15.99 5.50
CA PRO A 35 -33.00 -16.29 6.93
C PRO A 35 -34.37 -16.16 7.59
N ALA A 36 -34.79 -17.22 8.27
CA ALA A 36 -36.00 -17.22 9.08
C ALA A 36 -35.96 -16.05 10.08
N GLY A 37 -37.05 -15.27 10.10
CA GLY A 37 -37.21 -14.08 10.94
C GLY A 37 -36.90 -14.36 12.41
N GLY A 38 -35.78 -13.78 12.87
CA GLY A 38 -35.30 -13.89 14.24
C GLY A 38 -33.94 -13.24 14.46
N GLN A 39 -33.68 -12.07 13.88
CA GLN A 39 -32.32 -11.48 13.85
C GLN A 39 -32.17 -10.08 14.45
N GLN A 40 -33.16 -9.54 15.16
CA GLN A 40 -32.93 -8.35 15.99
C GLN A 40 -32.27 -8.66 17.35
N ASN A 41 -32.27 -9.92 17.79
CA ASN A 41 -31.74 -10.31 19.11
C ASN A 41 -30.34 -10.96 19.07
N MET A 42 -29.74 -11.22 17.89
CA MET A 42 -28.40 -11.83 17.81
C MET A 42 -27.26 -10.81 17.72
N VAL A 43 -27.50 -9.64 17.15
CA VAL A 43 -26.49 -8.56 17.06
C VAL A 43 -26.12 -8.04 18.45
N GLN A 44 -27.06 -8.01 19.41
CA GLN A 44 -26.76 -7.63 20.78
C GLN A 44 -25.91 -8.67 21.55
N ASN A 45 -25.99 -9.96 21.21
CA ASN A 45 -25.32 -11.02 21.98
C ASN A 45 -23.84 -11.22 21.62
N VAL A 46 -23.37 -10.73 20.48
CA VAL A 46 -21.92 -10.65 20.17
C VAL A 46 -21.30 -9.35 20.70
N ILE A 47 -22.12 -8.31 20.90
CA ILE A 47 -21.70 -6.98 21.35
C ILE A 47 -21.68 -6.84 22.89
N SER A 48 -22.27 -7.77 23.64
CA SER A 48 -22.43 -7.64 25.10
C SER A 48 -21.34 -8.27 25.98
N ASN A 49 -20.30 -8.93 25.43
CA ASN A 49 -19.35 -9.72 26.22
C ASN A 49 -17.99 -9.07 26.55
N SER A 50 -17.85 -7.74 26.54
CA SER A 50 -16.63 -7.10 27.07
C SER A 50 -16.86 -5.88 27.99
N LYS A 51 -17.96 -5.87 28.75
CA LYS A 51 -18.15 -4.90 29.85
C LYS A 51 -17.34 -5.23 31.12
N ALA A 52 -16.61 -6.35 31.15
CA ALA A 52 -15.58 -6.58 32.16
C ALA A 52 -14.28 -5.96 31.67
N ALA A 53 -13.74 -4.98 32.41
CA ALA A 53 -12.39 -4.48 32.19
C ALA A 53 -11.42 -5.66 32.20
N ARG A 54 -10.87 -6.00 31.04
CA ARG A 54 -9.88 -7.08 30.92
C ARG A 54 -8.63 -6.64 31.66
N GLU A 55 -8.02 -7.54 32.43
CA GLU A 55 -6.73 -7.24 33.05
C GLU A 55 -5.70 -6.94 31.94
N PRO A 56 -4.95 -5.83 32.04
CA PRO A 56 -3.95 -5.49 31.03
C PRO A 56 -2.85 -6.56 30.98
N LYS A 57 -2.49 -7.01 29.77
CA LYS A 57 -1.50 -8.06 29.53
C LYS A 57 -0.07 -7.60 29.76
N PHE A 58 0.22 -6.35 29.43
CA PHE A 58 1.58 -5.81 29.39
C PHE A 58 1.78 -4.64 30.35
N LEU A 59 0.86 -4.45 31.31
CA LEU A 59 0.99 -3.39 32.31
C LEU A 59 1.93 -3.84 33.43
N THR A 60 3.12 -3.25 33.45
CA THR A 60 4.14 -3.44 34.48
C THR A 60 4.61 -2.06 34.96
N ASP A 61 5.46 -2.03 35.99
CA ASP A 61 6.05 -0.76 36.42
C ASP A 61 6.95 -0.11 35.36
N LYS A 62 7.52 -0.92 34.43
CA LYS A 62 8.32 -0.42 33.30
C LYS A 62 7.43 0.23 32.23
N THR A 63 6.26 -0.35 31.94
CA THR A 63 5.38 0.08 30.83
C THR A 63 4.36 1.14 31.24
N ARG A 64 4.13 1.35 32.55
CA ARG A 64 3.16 2.31 33.09
C ARG A 64 3.25 3.71 32.49
N LYS A 65 4.47 4.18 32.20
CA LYS A 65 4.72 5.51 31.60
C LYS A 65 4.27 5.64 30.14
N PHE A 66 4.02 4.52 29.46
CA PHE A 66 3.59 4.48 28.06
C PHE A 66 2.09 4.22 27.92
N VAL A 67 1.36 3.96 29.00
CA VAL A 67 -0.07 3.63 28.94
C VAL A 67 -0.85 4.74 28.25
N VAL A 68 -1.68 4.36 27.28
CA VAL A 68 -2.65 5.23 26.62
C VAL A 68 -4.03 4.93 27.19
N ASN A 69 -4.75 5.96 27.62
CA ASN A 69 -6.12 5.79 28.09
C ASN A 69 -7.07 5.69 26.89
N GLY A 70 -7.42 4.46 26.51
CA GLY A 70 -8.25 4.19 25.34
C GLY A 70 -9.65 4.82 25.34
N THR A 71 -10.17 5.22 26.50
CA THR A 71 -11.47 5.92 26.63
C THR A 71 -11.38 7.45 26.50
N LYS A 72 -10.16 7.98 26.35
CA LYS A 72 -9.87 9.43 26.38
C LYS A 72 -9.13 9.92 25.14
N ILE A 73 -9.04 9.11 24.09
CA ILE A 73 -8.49 9.53 22.81
C ILE A 73 -9.49 10.51 22.16
N PRO A 74 -9.08 11.74 21.78
CA PRO A 74 -9.99 12.72 21.19
C PRO A 74 -10.70 12.21 19.94
N GLU A 75 -11.96 12.60 19.73
CA GLU A 75 -12.85 12.14 18.62
C GLU A 75 -13.17 10.64 18.56
N VAL A 76 -12.55 9.80 19.41
CA VAL A 76 -12.85 8.37 19.51
C VAL A 76 -13.88 8.16 20.62
N ASP A 77 -15.09 7.77 20.25
CA ASP A 77 -16.24 7.63 21.15
C ASP A 77 -16.42 6.21 21.72
N TRP A 78 -15.46 5.31 21.48
CA TRP A 78 -15.39 3.98 22.07
C TRP A 78 -14.06 3.75 22.80
N ASP A 79 -14.02 2.72 23.64
CA ASP A 79 -12.76 2.25 24.24
C ASP A 79 -11.97 1.41 23.23
N VAL A 80 -10.78 1.91 22.85
CA VAL A 80 -9.85 1.17 21.96
C VAL A 80 -9.13 0.02 22.67
N GLY A 81 -9.25 -0.06 23.99
CA GLY A 81 -8.64 -1.11 24.80
C GLY A 81 -7.21 -0.78 25.24
N GLU A 82 -6.50 -1.81 25.68
CA GLU A 82 -5.12 -1.70 26.15
C GLU A 82 -4.19 -1.25 25.01
N SER A 83 -3.42 -0.19 25.22
CA SER A 83 -2.37 0.22 24.30
C SER A 83 -1.29 1.05 24.99
N TYR A 84 -0.11 1.09 24.37
CA TYR A 84 1.06 1.77 24.90
C TYR A 84 1.72 2.58 23.80
N ALA A 85 2.03 3.84 24.06
CA ALA A 85 2.70 4.70 23.10
C ALA A 85 3.71 5.61 23.79
N GLY A 86 4.73 6.03 23.05
CA GLY A 86 5.73 6.97 23.51
C GLY A 86 7.10 6.77 22.87
N LEU A 87 8.09 7.49 23.40
CA LEU A 87 9.48 7.46 22.90
C LEU A 87 10.33 6.48 23.69
N ILE A 88 11.05 5.60 22.99
CA ILE A 88 12.11 4.74 23.55
C ILE A 88 13.45 5.15 22.90
N PRO A 89 14.52 5.32 23.69
CA PRO A 89 15.83 5.65 23.15
C PRO A 89 16.41 4.49 22.33
N ILE A 90 17.19 4.83 21.30
CA ILE A 90 17.92 3.85 20.50
C ILE A 90 19.09 3.28 21.30
N HIS A 91 19.87 4.15 21.93
CA HIS A 91 21.02 3.77 22.73
C HIS A 91 20.62 3.56 24.19
N ALA A 92 21.07 2.47 24.80
CA ALA A 92 20.84 2.19 26.23
C ALA A 92 21.68 3.09 27.17
N ASN A 93 22.68 3.80 26.62
CA ASN A 93 23.57 4.68 27.37
C ASN A 93 22.89 6.03 27.71
N ASN A 94 23.55 6.87 28.53
CA ASN A 94 23.06 8.22 28.88
C ASN A 94 22.84 9.17 27.68
N ASP A 95 23.19 8.77 26.46
CA ASP A 95 22.79 9.48 25.25
C ASP A 95 21.35 9.10 24.87
N THR A 96 20.44 10.00 25.20
CA THR A 96 19.01 9.86 24.91
C THR A 96 18.57 10.78 23.78
N SER A 97 19.50 11.25 22.94
CA SER A 97 19.19 12.21 21.87
C SER A 97 18.33 11.57 20.76
N GLU A 98 18.65 10.34 20.35
CA GLU A 98 17.91 9.58 19.34
C GLU A 98 16.88 8.66 19.99
N LYS A 99 15.60 8.85 19.65
CA LYS A 99 14.47 8.04 20.14
C LYS A 99 13.49 7.76 19.02
N LEU A 100 12.99 6.53 18.98
CA LEU A 100 11.89 6.17 18.08
C LEU A 100 10.57 6.17 18.85
N TYR A 101 9.55 6.72 18.22
CA TYR A 101 8.18 6.68 18.71
C TYR A 101 7.52 5.38 18.26
N PHE A 102 6.75 4.78 19.17
CA PHE A 102 5.96 3.59 18.86
C PHE A 102 4.54 3.75 19.38
N TRP A 103 3.63 2.98 18.79
CA TRP A 103 2.33 2.68 19.36
C TRP A 103 2.10 1.17 19.29
N PHE A 104 1.96 0.53 20.44
CA PHE A 104 1.81 -0.91 20.63
C PHE A 104 0.39 -1.26 21.09
N PHE A 105 -0.24 -2.19 20.38
CA PHE A 105 -1.53 -2.78 20.73
C PHE A 105 -1.37 -4.29 20.98
N PRO A 106 -1.55 -4.74 22.23
CA PRO A 106 -1.72 -6.14 22.56
C PRO A 106 -2.92 -6.76 21.85
N SER A 107 -2.84 -8.06 21.57
CA SER A 107 -3.92 -8.77 20.90
C SER A 107 -5.22 -8.74 21.71
N GLU A 108 -6.38 -8.59 21.04
CA GLU A 108 -7.68 -8.75 21.69
C GLU A 108 -7.90 -10.18 22.24
N ASN A 109 -7.22 -11.18 21.67
CA ASN A 109 -7.35 -12.57 22.09
C ASN A 109 -6.39 -12.88 23.24
N GLN A 110 -6.90 -13.24 24.43
CA GLN A 110 -6.07 -13.55 25.61
C GLN A 110 -5.18 -14.78 25.44
N GLU A 111 -5.55 -15.71 24.55
CA GLU A 111 -4.80 -16.93 24.26
C GLU A 111 -3.85 -16.76 23.05
N THR A 112 -3.56 -15.52 22.65
CA THR A 112 -2.60 -15.27 21.57
C THR A 112 -1.25 -15.86 21.92
N GLU A 113 -0.62 -16.49 20.94
CA GLU A 113 0.72 -17.03 21.07
C GLU A 113 1.75 -15.94 21.39
N LYS A 114 2.94 -16.36 21.83
CA LYS A 114 4.06 -15.45 22.08
C LYS A 114 4.66 -14.97 20.76
N GLU A 115 3.97 -14.04 20.11
CA GLU A 115 4.33 -13.47 18.83
C GLU A 115 3.98 -11.99 18.76
N ILE A 116 4.69 -11.26 17.90
CA ILE A 116 4.47 -9.84 17.64
C ILE A 116 4.72 -9.53 16.16
N VAL A 117 3.82 -8.74 15.58
CA VAL A 117 3.96 -8.15 14.26
C VAL A 117 4.46 -6.72 14.40
N ILE A 118 5.51 -6.39 13.67
CA ILE A 118 6.04 -5.04 13.54
C ILE A 118 5.47 -4.45 12.25
N TRP A 119 4.94 -3.24 12.30
CA TRP A 119 4.56 -2.47 11.11
C TRP A 119 5.49 -1.27 10.93
N LEU A 120 6.12 -1.20 9.76
CA LEU A 120 6.99 -0.13 9.32
C LEU A 120 6.41 0.51 8.06
N THR A 121 6.05 1.78 8.13
CA THR A 121 5.76 2.56 6.93
C THR A 121 7.06 2.88 6.19
N GLY A 122 6.99 2.86 4.86
CA GLY A 122 8.06 3.35 4.01
C GLY A 122 8.07 4.87 3.85
N GLY A 123 8.11 5.31 2.59
CA GLY A 123 8.45 6.68 2.22
C GLY A 123 9.92 6.81 1.85
N VAL A 124 10.19 6.90 0.55
CA VAL A 124 11.49 7.41 0.06
C VAL A 124 11.62 8.82 0.61
N GLU A 125 12.83 9.20 1.04
CA GLU A 125 13.19 10.52 1.58
C GLU A 125 12.13 11.59 1.28
N PRO A 126 11.22 11.82 2.23
CA PRO A 126 11.37 11.67 3.68
C PRO A 126 10.64 10.46 4.33
N GLY A 127 11.30 9.77 5.27
CA GLY A 127 10.68 8.65 6.00
C GLY A 127 9.31 9.00 6.62
N CYS A 128 8.34 8.11 6.44
CA CYS A 128 6.94 8.35 6.84
C CYS A 128 6.56 7.64 8.14
N SER A 129 5.43 8.04 8.71
CA SER A 129 4.98 7.67 10.04
C SER A 129 4.10 6.42 10.02
N SER A 130 4.58 5.34 10.64
CA SER A 130 3.79 4.15 10.99
C SER A 130 2.60 4.46 11.89
N THR A 131 2.70 5.51 12.71
CA THR A 131 1.57 6.00 13.50
C THR A 131 0.44 6.57 12.62
N GLY A 132 0.80 7.12 11.46
CA GLY A 132 -0.15 7.53 10.41
C GLY A 132 -0.93 6.35 9.86
N GLU A 133 -0.22 5.32 9.39
CA GLU A 133 -0.82 4.10 8.81
C GLU A 133 -1.57 3.24 9.83
N LEU A 134 -1.25 3.34 11.12
CA LEU A 134 -2.11 2.83 12.18
C LEU A 134 -3.53 3.39 12.04
N LEU A 135 -3.67 4.68 11.77
CA LEU A 135 -4.97 5.34 11.65
C LEU A 135 -5.58 5.22 10.25
N SER A 136 -4.79 5.15 9.17
CA SER A 136 -5.32 5.12 7.80
C SER A 136 -5.50 3.71 7.22
N GLU A 137 -4.89 2.67 7.82
CA GLU A 137 -4.87 1.32 7.24
C GLU A 137 -5.34 0.20 8.19
N ASN A 138 -4.46 -0.26 9.09
CA ASN A 138 -4.61 -1.58 9.74
C ASN A 138 -4.68 -1.53 11.27
N GLY A 139 -4.64 -0.34 11.87
CA GLY A 139 -4.78 -0.17 13.31
C GLY A 139 -6.23 -0.29 13.81
N PRO A 140 -6.43 -0.26 15.13
CA PRO A 140 -7.74 -0.43 15.78
C PRO A 140 -8.73 0.70 15.49
N MET A 141 -8.21 1.86 15.11
CA MET A 141 -8.96 3.04 14.72
C MET A 141 -8.69 3.28 13.24
N LEU A 142 -9.74 3.49 12.45
CA LEU A 142 -9.63 3.82 11.04
C LEU A 142 -10.18 5.24 10.78
N TRP A 143 -9.41 6.07 10.09
CA TRP A 143 -9.82 7.40 9.66
C TRP A 143 -9.22 7.75 8.30
N GLN A 144 -9.72 7.06 7.27
CA GLN A 144 -9.34 7.28 5.88
C GLN A 144 -9.88 8.60 5.31
N PRO A 145 -9.29 9.10 4.20
CA PRO A 145 -9.79 10.26 3.49
C PRO A 145 -11.29 10.18 3.19
N GLY A 146 -12.02 11.23 3.52
CA GLY A 146 -13.47 11.35 3.28
C GLY A 146 -14.36 10.80 4.41
N ILE A 147 -13.81 10.13 5.41
CA ILE A 147 -14.57 9.71 6.59
C ILE A 147 -14.70 10.89 7.58
N PHE A 148 -15.91 11.11 8.08
CA PHE A 148 -16.21 12.27 8.95
C PHE A 148 -15.53 12.20 10.32
N LYS A 149 -15.44 11.02 10.92
CA LYS A 149 -14.85 10.75 12.24
C LYS A 149 -14.14 9.40 12.25
N PRO A 150 -13.20 9.15 13.19
CA PRO A 150 -12.64 7.83 13.37
C PRO A 150 -13.76 6.78 13.50
N ILE A 151 -13.55 5.60 12.93
CA ILE A 151 -14.42 4.44 13.12
C ILE A 151 -13.62 3.26 13.69
N ARG A 152 -14.31 2.34 14.37
CA ARG A 152 -13.68 1.11 14.86
C ARG A 152 -13.34 0.21 13.67
N ASN A 153 -12.08 -0.18 13.55
CA ASN A 153 -11.64 -1.03 12.44
C ASN A 153 -11.93 -2.51 12.71
N LYS A 154 -12.87 -3.10 11.98
CA LYS A 154 -13.16 -4.54 12.06
C LYS A 154 -11.97 -5.39 11.61
N TRP A 155 -11.13 -4.86 10.72
CA TRP A 155 -10.01 -5.51 10.06
C TRP A 155 -8.67 -5.23 10.72
N SER A 156 -8.68 -4.75 11.96
CA SER A 156 -7.43 -4.44 12.61
C SER A 156 -6.61 -5.68 12.94
N TRP A 157 -5.30 -5.57 12.74
CA TRP A 157 -4.36 -6.68 12.91
C TRP A 157 -4.18 -7.10 14.37
N HIS A 158 -4.42 -6.19 15.33
CA HIS A 158 -4.39 -6.52 16.76
C HIS A 158 -5.50 -7.51 17.17
N ARG A 159 -6.44 -7.85 16.27
CA ARG A 159 -7.43 -8.90 16.50
C ARG A 159 -6.87 -10.30 16.24
N ILE A 160 -5.75 -10.39 15.52
CA ILE A 160 -5.05 -11.64 15.20
C ILE A 160 -3.91 -11.87 16.20
N THR A 161 -3.08 -10.85 16.43
CA THR A 161 -1.83 -10.97 17.16
C THR A 161 -1.41 -9.65 17.83
N ASN A 162 -0.29 -9.61 18.55
CA ASN A 162 0.21 -8.34 19.11
C ASN A 162 0.86 -7.51 17.99
N VAL A 163 0.59 -6.21 17.91
CA VAL A 163 1.10 -5.37 16.80
C VAL A 163 1.71 -4.08 17.33
N VAL A 164 2.90 -3.74 16.82
CA VAL A 164 3.58 -2.47 17.12
C VAL A 164 3.85 -1.69 15.83
N TRP A 165 3.41 -0.44 15.80
CA TRP A 165 3.72 0.53 14.75
C TRP A 165 4.86 1.42 15.24
N ILE A 166 5.91 1.58 14.43
CA ILE A 166 7.13 2.28 14.85
C ILE A 166 7.45 3.37 13.83
N ASP A 167 7.48 4.61 14.26
CA ASP A 167 7.98 5.71 13.43
C ASP A 167 9.51 5.57 13.33
N GLN A 168 10.01 5.12 12.19
CA GLN A 168 11.43 4.94 11.93
C GLN A 168 11.73 5.27 10.47
N PRO A 169 12.95 5.73 10.12
CA PRO A 169 14.11 5.99 10.97
C PRO A 169 13.98 7.24 11.87
N VAL A 170 15.07 7.66 12.53
CA VAL A 170 15.11 8.91 13.31
C VAL A 170 14.64 10.07 12.43
N GLY A 171 13.65 10.83 12.90
CA GLY A 171 13.08 11.98 12.20
C GLY A 171 11.70 11.72 11.59
N ALA A 172 11.33 10.46 11.33
CA ALA A 172 10.00 10.06 10.87
C ALA A 172 8.93 10.31 11.94
N GLY A 173 7.77 10.83 11.54
CA GLY A 173 6.63 11.09 12.43
C GLY A 173 7.01 11.79 13.74
N PHE A 174 6.76 11.12 14.87
CA PHE A 174 7.08 11.62 16.22
C PHE A 174 8.50 11.30 16.69
N SER A 175 9.30 10.54 15.94
CA SER A 175 10.66 10.18 16.32
C SER A 175 11.59 11.40 16.36
N THR A 176 12.47 11.42 17.35
CA THR A 176 13.29 12.58 17.71
C THR A 176 14.77 12.25 17.68
N GLY A 177 15.59 13.24 17.32
CA GLY A 177 17.04 13.11 17.24
C GLY A 177 17.58 13.72 15.95
N THR A 178 18.87 13.57 15.73
CA THR A 178 19.52 13.96 14.47
C THR A 178 19.69 12.69 13.62
N PRO A 179 19.18 12.63 12.39
CA PRO A 179 19.42 11.49 11.51
C PRO A 179 20.92 11.30 11.24
N THR A 180 21.43 10.10 11.51
CA THR A 180 22.85 9.76 11.39
C THR A 180 23.14 8.59 10.43
N ALA A 181 22.09 7.88 9.98
CA ALA A 181 22.22 6.73 9.10
C ALA A 181 22.66 7.13 7.69
N LYS A 182 23.49 6.32 7.02
CA LYS A 182 23.95 6.56 5.62
C LYS A 182 23.39 5.55 4.62
N ASP A 183 22.89 4.44 5.15
CA ASP A 183 22.40 3.28 4.42
C ASP A 183 21.47 2.47 5.33
N GLU A 184 20.85 1.45 4.76
CA GLU A 184 19.95 0.52 5.44
C GLU A 184 20.68 -0.37 6.46
N PHE A 185 22.00 -0.52 6.35
CA PHE A 185 22.79 -1.22 7.36
C PHE A 185 22.91 -0.38 8.65
N ASP A 186 23.04 0.94 8.56
CA ASP A 186 22.94 1.84 9.70
C ASP A 186 21.53 1.82 10.31
N VAL A 187 20.48 1.94 9.47
CA VAL A 187 19.08 1.91 9.93
C VAL A 187 18.79 0.61 10.68
N SER A 188 19.18 -0.54 10.13
CA SER A 188 18.99 -1.83 10.81
C SER A 188 19.77 -1.92 12.12
N ARG A 189 21.02 -1.44 12.22
CA ARG A 189 21.77 -1.40 13.49
C ARG A 189 21.08 -0.54 14.55
N GLN A 190 20.59 0.63 14.16
CA GLN A 190 19.83 1.52 15.04
C GLN A 190 18.53 0.85 15.49
N PHE A 191 17.79 0.24 14.55
CA PHE A 191 16.55 -0.46 14.84
C PHE A 191 16.76 -1.64 15.81
N LEU A 192 17.79 -2.47 15.61
CA LEU A 192 18.12 -3.58 16.52
C LEU A 192 18.40 -3.09 17.94
N SER A 193 19.14 -1.98 18.06
CA SER A 193 19.47 -1.37 19.36
C SER A 193 18.21 -0.87 20.08
N TRP A 194 17.32 -0.19 19.35
CA TRP A 194 16.02 0.22 19.86
C TRP A 194 15.13 -0.98 20.22
N TRP A 195 15.12 -2.02 19.39
CA TRP A 195 14.32 -3.23 19.58
C TRP A 195 14.68 -3.96 20.88
N LEU A 196 15.97 -4.03 21.23
CA LEU A 196 16.41 -4.56 22.52
C LEU A 196 15.75 -3.82 23.70
N ASN A 197 15.74 -2.48 23.66
CA ASN A 197 15.10 -1.67 24.69
C ASN A 197 13.58 -1.91 24.74
N PHE A 198 12.94 -2.08 23.58
CA PHE A 198 11.52 -2.40 23.49
C PHE A 198 11.20 -3.78 24.11
N ILE A 199 11.92 -4.83 23.72
CA ILE A 199 11.75 -6.19 24.25
C ILE A 199 11.95 -6.22 25.77
N GLU A 200 12.97 -5.53 26.30
CA GLU A 200 13.23 -5.44 27.74
C GLU A 200 12.17 -4.63 28.51
N THR A 201 11.58 -3.63 27.85
CA THR A 201 10.53 -2.79 28.44
C THR A 201 9.23 -3.57 28.60
N PHE A 202 8.86 -4.36 27.59
CA PHE A 202 7.61 -5.11 27.53
C PHE A 202 7.75 -6.59 27.91
N ASP A 203 8.93 -7.01 28.36
CA ASP A 203 9.28 -8.38 28.76
C ASP A 203 8.92 -9.44 27.69
N LEU A 204 9.23 -9.12 26.42
CA LEU A 204 8.85 -9.89 25.22
C LEU A 204 9.90 -10.94 24.79
N LYS A 205 10.79 -11.35 25.69
CA LYS A 205 11.86 -12.29 25.33
C LYS A 205 11.32 -13.62 24.81
N GLY A 206 11.90 -14.11 23.73
CA GLY A 206 11.52 -15.34 23.03
C GLY A 206 10.24 -15.24 22.20
N PHE A 207 9.62 -14.06 22.09
CA PHE A 207 8.49 -13.86 21.19
C PHE A 207 8.93 -14.05 19.74
N LYS A 208 8.09 -14.70 18.95
CA LYS A 208 8.30 -14.78 17.50
C LYS A 208 7.98 -13.44 16.85
N ILE A 209 8.85 -12.98 15.97
CA ILE A 209 8.79 -11.64 15.39
C ILE A 209 8.43 -11.75 13.91
N TYR A 210 7.44 -10.98 13.48
CA TYR A 210 7.06 -10.86 12.09
C TYR A 210 7.30 -9.42 11.64
N VAL A 211 8.21 -9.22 10.71
CA VAL A 211 8.58 -7.87 10.24
C VAL A 211 7.69 -7.52 9.06
N THR A 212 6.91 -6.45 9.16
CA THR A 212 5.98 -6.06 8.09
C THR A 212 6.03 -4.58 7.78
N GLY A 213 5.59 -4.20 6.59
CA GLY A 213 5.54 -2.80 6.20
C GLY A 213 4.99 -2.56 4.80
N SER A 214 5.05 -1.31 4.36
CA SER A 214 4.59 -0.83 3.05
C SER A 214 5.68 0.00 2.34
N SER A 215 5.63 0.13 1.01
CA SER A 215 6.41 1.14 0.28
C SER A 215 7.93 0.94 0.41
N TYR A 216 8.69 1.99 0.73
CA TYR A 216 10.12 1.91 1.01
C TYR A 216 10.52 0.93 2.14
N SER A 217 9.56 0.37 2.89
CA SER A 217 9.84 -0.80 3.75
C SER A 217 10.27 -2.06 2.97
N GLY A 218 10.15 -2.06 1.64
CA GLY A 218 10.88 -2.96 0.75
C GLY A 218 12.40 -2.95 0.96
N MET A 219 12.96 -1.83 1.45
CA MET A 219 14.34 -1.67 1.90
C MET A 219 14.45 -1.92 3.43
N TYR A 220 13.63 -1.26 4.26
CA TYR A 220 13.74 -1.41 5.73
C TYR A 220 13.57 -2.86 6.21
N CYS A 221 12.50 -3.53 5.79
CA CYS A 221 12.13 -4.85 6.33
C CYS A 221 13.18 -5.93 6.04
N PRO A 222 13.68 -6.10 4.80
CA PRO A 222 14.69 -7.13 4.54
C PRO A 222 16.01 -6.90 5.28
N TYR A 223 16.47 -5.65 5.40
CA TYR A 223 17.72 -5.33 6.10
C TYR A 223 17.57 -5.55 7.61
N ILE A 224 16.46 -5.08 8.21
CA ILE A 224 16.16 -5.30 9.63
C ILE A 224 16.01 -6.79 9.92
N ALA A 225 15.20 -7.51 9.14
CA ALA A 225 14.96 -8.94 9.35
C ALA A 225 16.24 -9.76 9.17
N SER A 226 17.07 -9.47 8.16
CA SER A 226 18.36 -10.13 7.98
C SER A 226 19.28 -9.86 9.16
N ALA A 227 19.42 -8.61 9.59
CA ALA A 227 20.27 -8.26 10.74
C ALA A 227 19.80 -8.96 12.04
N MET A 228 18.49 -9.04 12.26
CA MET A 228 17.91 -9.81 13.37
C MET A 228 18.26 -11.30 13.29
N ILE A 229 18.12 -11.92 12.11
CA ILE A 229 18.46 -13.33 11.89
C ILE A 229 19.97 -13.57 12.10
N ASP A 230 20.80 -12.69 11.57
CA ASP A 230 22.26 -12.81 11.59
C ASP A 230 22.86 -12.55 12.98
N SER A 231 22.13 -11.88 13.87
CA SER A 231 22.48 -11.75 15.31
C SER A 231 22.57 -13.10 16.02
N ASN A 232 21.85 -14.11 15.52
CA ASN A 232 21.76 -15.46 16.08
C ASN A 232 21.34 -15.51 17.57
N ASP A 233 20.55 -14.53 18.03
CA ASP A 233 19.98 -14.49 19.37
C ASP A 233 18.45 -14.55 19.33
N LYS A 234 17.91 -15.76 19.50
CA LYS A 234 16.46 -16.01 19.48
C LYS A 234 15.73 -15.54 20.73
N ASP A 235 16.43 -15.09 21.78
CA ASP A 235 15.74 -14.52 22.94
C ASP A 235 15.26 -13.10 22.61
N TYR A 236 15.92 -12.38 21.70
CA TYR A 236 15.55 -11.02 21.31
C TYR A 236 15.12 -10.86 19.85
N PHE A 237 15.59 -11.75 18.96
CA PHE A 237 15.49 -11.59 17.51
C PHE A 237 14.96 -12.85 16.79
N ASN A 238 13.93 -13.50 17.36
CA ASN A 238 13.33 -14.72 16.81
C ASN A 238 12.40 -14.45 15.61
N VAL A 239 12.96 -14.09 14.45
CA VAL A 239 12.19 -13.80 13.23
C VAL A 239 11.50 -15.06 12.70
N GLY A 240 10.17 -14.98 12.59
CA GLY A 240 9.30 -16.05 12.08
C GLY A 240 8.77 -15.82 10.65
N GLY A 241 8.90 -14.62 10.11
CA GLY A 241 8.48 -14.30 8.76
C GLY A 241 8.52 -12.80 8.47
N MET A 242 8.23 -12.45 7.22
CA MET A 242 8.21 -11.07 6.75
C MET A 242 7.07 -10.84 5.75
N GLN A 243 6.45 -9.67 5.77
CA GLN A 243 5.43 -9.30 4.78
C GLN A 243 5.56 -7.84 4.36
N ILE A 244 5.60 -7.57 3.06
CA ILE A 244 5.75 -6.19 2.55
C ILE A 244 4.64 -5.94 1.52
N PHE A 245 3.90 -4.84 1.69
CA PHE A 245 2.98 -4.32 0.67
C PHE A 245 3.70 -3.30 -0.21
N ASP A 246 3.54 -3.44 -1.52
CA ASP A 246 3.90 -2.45 -2.53
C ASP A 246 5.31 -1.91 -2.27
N GLY A 247 6.28 -2.82 -2.23
CA GLY A 247 7.61 -2.55 -1.69
C GLY A 247 8.60 -2.03 -2.73
N VAL A 248 9.52 -1.16 -2.32
CA VAL A 248 10.71 -0.83 -3.12
C VAL A 248 11.74 -1.94 -2.97
N TYR A 249 11.96 -2.72 -4.03
CA TYR A 249 12.88 -3.87 -3.99
C TYR A 249 14.08 -3.74 -4.94
N ALA A 250 14.03 -2.80 -5.88
CA ALA A 250 15.01 -2.60 -6.94
C ALA A 250 15.11 -1.12 -7.30
N VAL A 251 16.08 -0.77 -8.14
CA VAL A 251 16.24 0.57 -8.74
C VAL A 251 15.02 0.95 -9.57
N ASP A 252 14.76 2.26 -9.68
CA ASP A 252 13.62 2.87 -10.38
C ASP A 252 13.49 2.36 -11.83
N SER A 253 14.61 2.18 -12.54
CA SER A 253 14.57 1.62 -13.90
C SER A 253 13.90 0.24 -14.00
N ILE A 254 14.05 -0.62 -12.97
CA ILE A 254 13.40 -1.94 -12.89
C ILE A 254 11.99 -1.85 -12.31
N GLY A 255 11.82 -1.07 -11.24
CA GLY A 255 10.57 -0.98 -10.49
C GLY A 255 9.48 -0.16 -11.19
N GLU A 256 9.88 0.85 -11.97
CA GLU A 256 9.00 1.91 -12.46
C GLU A 256 9.06 2.03 -13.99
N GLU A 257 10.24 2.31 -14.57
CA GLU A 257 10.36 2.67 -16.00
C GLU A 257 10.02 1.52 -16.96
N ILE A 258 10.72 0.39 -16.80
CA ILE A 258 10.56 -0.79 -17.68
C ILE A 258 9.10 -1.29 -17.71
N PRO A 259 8.37 -1.41 -16.58
CA PRO A 259 6.99 -1.86 -16.60
C PRO A 259 5.94 -0.77 -16.89
N ALA A 260 6.30 0.53 -16.94
CA ALA A 260 5.34 1.64 -17.04
C ALA A 260 4.36 1.55 -18.23
N LEU A 261 4.86 1.24 -19.44
CA LEU A 261 3.97 1.11 -20.61
C LEU A 261 3.03 -0.09 -20.46
N ALA A 262 3.54 -1.21 -19.94
CA ALA A 262 2.73 -2.41 -19.72
C ALA A 262 1.58 -2.14 -18.77
N PHE A 263 1.85 -1.34 -17.73
CA PHE A 263 0.86 -0.86 -16.78
C PHE A 263 -0.17 0.07 -17.44
N ALA A 264 0.27 1.08 -18.20
CA ALA A 264 -0.63 2.02 -18.87
C ALA A 264 -1.55 1.34 -19.91
N ASP A 265 -1.06 0.30 -20.59
CA ASP A 265 -1.85 -0.53 -21.50
C ASP A 265 -2.90 -1.36 -20.74
N ARG A 266 -2.54 -1.95 -19.60
CA ARG A 266 -3.46 -2.70 -18.73
C ARG A 266 -4.62 -1.84 -18.23
N TRP A 267 -4.35 -0.56 -18.01
CA TRP A 267 -5.29 0.44 -17.51
C TRP A 267 -5.71 1.45 -18.57
N GLU A 268 -5.76 1.05 -19.84
CA GLU A 268 -6.01 1.98 -20.96
C GLU A 268 -7.29 2.82 -20.80
N HIS A 269 -8.33 2.26 -20.18
CA HIS A 269 -9.60 2.92 -19.92
C HIS A 269 -9.55 3.95 -18.79
N VAL A 270 -8.56 3.87 -17.90
CA VAL A 270 -8.31 4.85 -16.84
C VAL A 270 -7.47 5.99 -17.42
N PHE A 271 -6.37 5.67 -18.13
CA PHE A 271 -5.43 6.68 -18.61
C PHE A 271 -5.96 7.53 -19.78
N ALA A 272 -6.99 7.09 -20.51
CA ALA A 272 -7.70 7.88 -21.54
C ALA A 272 -6.81 8.61 -22.58
N PHE A 273 -5.56 8.17 -22.76
CA PHE A 273 -4.60 8.79 -23.66
C PHE A 273 -5.02 8.65 -25.11
N ASN A 274 -4.77 9.69 -25.91
CA ASN A 274 -5.01 9.67 -27.35
C ASN A 274 -4.01 8.75 -28.08
N ASP A 275 -4.39 8.30 -29.28
CA ASP A 275 -3.59 7.34 -30.06
C ASP A 275 -2.19 7.83 -30.42
N THR A 276 -2.03 9.15 -30.62
CA THR A 276 -0.73 9.74 -30.97
C THR A 276 0.24 9.63 -29.80
N PHE A 277 -0.21 9.98 -28.60
CA PHE A 277 0.60 9.86 -27.38
C PHE A 277 0.91 8.40 -27.06
N ARG A 278 -0.07 7.49 -27.17
CA ARG A 278 0.17 6.05 -27.00
C ARG A 278 1.20 5.51 -27.98
N LYS A 279 1.23 6.02 -29.22
CA LYS A 279 2.28 5.68 -30.18
C LYS A 279 3.64 6.19 -29.72
N THR A 280 3.74 7.42 -29.22
CA THR A 280 4.98 7.96 -28.67
C THR A 280 5.49 7.10 -27.51
N LEU A 281 4.63 6.70 -26.58
CA LEU A 281 5.02 5.83 -25.46
C LEU A 281 5.59 4.49 -25.96
N ARG A 282 4.96 3.86 -26.96
CA ARG A 282 5.49 2.65 -27.60
C ARG A 282 6.84 2.87 -28.27
N ASP A 283 6.99 3.96 -29.03
CA ASP A 283 8.24 4.29 -29.71
C ASP A 283 9.39 4.51 -28.70
N VAL A 284 9.12 5.17 -27.57
CA VAL A 284 10.08 5.39 -26.47
C VAL A 284 10.44 4.07 -25.80
N ASN A 285 9.43 3.29 -25.40
CA ASN A 285 9.62 1.98 -24.77
C ASN A 285 10.48 1.03 -25.62
N ASP A 286 10.26 1.00 -26.94
CA ASP A 286 11.05 0.18 -27.87
C ASP A 286 12.48 0.74 -28.04
N LYS A 287 12.62 2.06 -28.22
CA LYS A 287 13.93 2.73 -28.36
C LYS A 287 14.80 2.53 -27.12
N CYS A 288 14.18 2.57 -25.93
CA CYS A 288 14.86 2.41 -24.65
C CYS A 288 15.05 0.94 -24.26
N GLY A 289 14.57 -0.03 -25.06
CA GLY A 289 14.81 -1.45 -24.86
C GLY A 289 13.94 -2.10 -23.78
N TYR A 290 12.92 -1.42 -23.28
CA TYR A 290 12.06 -1.89 -22.19
C TYR A 290 11.17 -3.07 -22.61
N ALA A 291 10.60 -3.04 -23.82
CA ALA A 291 9.85 -4.19 -24.35
C ALA A 291 10.70 -5.47 -24.49
N ASP A 292 11.92 -5.34 -25.01
CA ASP A 292 12.83 -6.49 -25.15
C ASP A 292 13.24 -7.02 -23.77
N TYR A 293 13.45 -6.13 -22.81
CA TYR A 293 13.78 -6.49 -21.44
C TYR A 293 12.68 -7.31 -20.78
N MET A 294 11.44 -6.80 -20.80
CA MET A 294 10.26 -7.49 -20.27
C MET A 294 10.07 -8.86 -20.90
N ARG A 295 10.13 -8.95 -22.24
CA ARG A 295 9.99 -10.21 -22.99
C ARG A 295 11.07 -11.24 -22.65
N LYS A 296 12.26 -10.80 -22.26
CA LYS A 296 13.39 -11.69 -21.97
C LYS A 296 13.42 -12.13 -20.51
N TYR A 297 13.18 -11.22 -19.56
CA TYR A 297 13.46 -11.45 -18.15
C TYR A 297 12.23 -11.71 -17.30
N LEU A 298 11.07 -11.21 -17.71
CA LEU A 298 9.81 -11.54 -17.06
C LEU A 298 9.21 -12.80 -17.68
N VAL A 299 9.91 -13.93 -17.54
CA VAL A 299 9.53 -15.25 -18.08
C VAL A 299 9.72 -16.32 -17.02
N PHE A 300 8.93 -17.39 -17.08
CA PHE A 300 8.91 -18.46 -16.08
C PHE A 300 9.12 -19.83 -16.76
N PRO A 301 10.16 -20.63 -16.42
CA PRO A 301 11.25 -20.29 -15.50
C PRO A 301 12.13 -19.15 -16.05
N PRO A 302 12.95 -18.48 -15.22
CA PRO A 302 13.74 -17.34 -15.67
C PRO A 302 14.77 -17.73 -16.74
N SER A 303 14.99 -16.83 -17.68
CA SER A 303 15.96 -17.04 -18.78
C SER A 303 17.43 -16.86 -18.37
N GLY A 304 17.67 -16.26 -17.19
CA GLY A 304 18.99 -15.99 -16.64
C GLY A 304 19.00 -14.70 -15.83
N LEU A 305 20.16 -14.39 -15.24
CA LEU A 305 20.36 -13.15 -14.48
C LEU A 305 20.13 -11.93 -15.37
N GLN A 306 19.47 -10.93 -14.79
CA GLN A 306 19.31 -9.62 -15.41
C GLN A 306 20.66 -8.90 -15.48
N PRO A 307 20.86 -8.00 -16.47
CA PRO A 307 22.10 -7.24 -16.57
C PRO A 307 22.25 -6.31 -15.37
N ALA A 308 23.48 -6.13 -14.90
CA ALA A 308 23.79 -5.23 -13.78
C ALA A 308 23.43 -3.77 -14.08
N VAL A 309 23.49 -3.38 -15.35
CA VAL A 309 23.03 -2.07 -15.84
C VAL A 309 21.80 -2.32 -16.72
N PRO A 310 20.59 -1.97 -16.26
CA PRO A 310 19.37 -2.08 -17.06
C PRO A 310 19.43 -1.18 -18.31
N PRO A 311 18.57 -1.42 -19.31
CA PRO A 311 18.49 -0.53 -20.46
C PRO A 311 17.85 0.82 -20.05
N GLY A 312 17.97 1.84 -20.90
CA GLY A 312 17.39 3.16 -20.64
C GLY A 312 18.14 4.04 -19.62
N VAL A 313 19.19 3.54 -18.98
CA VAL A 313 20.01 4.32 -18.03
C VAL A 313 21.35 4.78 -18.64
N ASP A 314 21.99 5.75 -18.00
CA ASP A 314 23.29 6.31 -18.39
C ASP A 314 24.49 5.56 -17.74
N GLY A 315 25.69 6.14 -17.81
CA GLY A 315 26.91 5.52 -17.26
C GLY A 315 26.96 5.48 -15.73
N ASN A 316 26.12 6.28 -15.05
CA ASN A 316 26.00 6.34 -13.60
C ASN A 316 24.81 5.51 -13.09
N GLY A 317 24.00 4.94 -13.99
CA GLY A 317 22.80 4.19 -13.64
C GLY A 317 21.53 5.05 -13.52
N GLU A 318 21.61 6.34 -13.85
CA GLU A 318 20.46 7.25 -13.84
C GLU A 318 19.60 7.08 -15.11
N VAL A 319 18.28 7.18 -14.98
CA VAL A 319 17.36 7.10 -16.12
C VAL A 319 17.65 8.23 -17.10
N LYS A 320 17.85 7.89 -18.39
CA LYS A 320 18.04 8.89 -19.44
C LYS A 320 16.75 9.68 -19.62
N THR A 321 16.85 10.99 -19.79
CA THR A 321 15.68 11.87 -20.00
C THR A 321 14.78 11.41 -21.15
N GLU A 322 15.32 10.87 -22.24
CA GLU A 322 14.49 10.35 -23.34
C GLU A 322 13.82 9.00 -23.06
N CYS A 323 14.11 8.38 -21.92
CA CYS A 323 13.62 7.07 -21.48
C CYS A 323 12.79 7.14 -20.20
N ASP A 324 12.58 8.34 -19.64
CA ASP A 324 11.71 8.60 -18.50
C ASP A 324 10.24 8.52 -18.94
N ILE A 325 9.77 7.28 -19.13
CA ILE A 325 8.42 6.99 -19.60
C ILE A 325 7.43 7.04 -18.45
N TRP A 326 7.90 6.78 -17.23
CA TRP A 326 7.10 6.88 -16.02
C TRP A 326 6.61 8.31 -15.81
N THR A 327 7.50 9.31 -15.85
CA THR A 327 7.08 10.72 -15.70
C THR A 327 6.18 11.15 -16.86
N MET A 328 6.48 10.74 -18.10
CA MET A 328 5.63 11.05 -19.26
C MET A 328 4.18 10.60 -19.07
N ILE A 329 3.96 9.38 -18.55
CA ILE A 329 2.63 8.85 -18.30
C ILE A 329 1.97 9.58 -17.13
N GLY A 330 2.69 9.80 -16.02
CA GLY A 330 2.18 10.53 -14.86
C GLY A 330 1.69 11.94 -15.21
N GLU A 331 2.53 12.74 -15.89
CA GLU A 331 2.16 14.10 -16.31
C GLU A 331 0.98 14.12 -17.28
N ALA A 332 0.91 13.16 -18.21
CA ALA A 332 -0.21 13.05 -19.12
C ALA A 332 -1.51 12.65 -18.39
N ALA A 333 -1.41 11.81 -17.35
CA ALA A 333 -2.54 11.42 -16.51
C ALA A 333 -3.07 12.60 -15.69
N GLU A 334 -2.20 13.44 -15.13
CA GLU A 334 -2.59 14.66 -14.43
C GLU A 334 -3.29 15.68 -15.35
N GLN A 335 -2.91 15.75 -16.63
CA GLN A 335 -3.58 16.61 -17.61
C GLN A 335 -5.01 16.14 -17.92
N THR A 336 -5.25 14.82 -17.97
CA THR A 336 -6.59 14.28 -18.23
C THR A 336 -7.44 14.20 -16.95
N ASN A 337 -6.80 14.02 -15.79
CA ASN A 337 -7.40 13.97 -14.47
C ASN A 337 -6.58 14.82 -13.47
N PRO A 338 -6.98 16.07 -13.18
CA PRO A 338 -6.24 16.95 -12.26
C PRO A 338 -6.16 16.46 -10.80
N CYS A 339 -6.87 15.39 -10.45
CA CYS A 339 -6.77 14.72 -9.14
C CYS A 339 -6.27 13.28 -9.29
N PHE A 340 -5.53 13.01 -10.37
CA PHE A 340 -4.78 11.77 -10.52
C PHE A 340 -3.84 11.60 -9.33
N SER A 341 -3.69 10.35 -8.91
CA SER A 341 -2.77 9.94 -7.87
C SER A 341 -1.95 8.77 -8.36
N VAL A 342 -0.63 8.86 -8.16
CA VAL A 342 0.30 7.76 -8.43
C VAL A 342 0.06 6.58 -7.48
N TYR A 343 -0.46 6.82 -6.28
CA TYR A 343 -0.71 5.78 -5.28
C TYR A 343 -1.96 4.96 -5.63
N THR A 344 -2.97 5.57 -6.25
CA THR A 344 -4.15 4.87 -6.76
C THR A 344 -4.68 5.55 -8.02
N ILE A 345 -4.42 4.96 -9.19
CA ILE A 345 -4.75 5.57 -10.49
C ILE A 345 -6.24 5.84 -10.75
N THR A 346 -7.13 5.24 -9.96
CA THR A 346 -8.58 5.42 -10.10
C THR A 346 -9.14 6.57 -9.27
N ASP A 347 -8.31 7.27 -8.49
CA ASP A 347 -8.74 8.45 -7.76
C ASP A 347 -9.05 9.62 -8.70
N GLY A 348 -9.94 10.50 -8.27
CA GLY A 348 -10.48 11.58 -9.10
C GLY A 348 -11.06 12.71 -8.28
N CYS A 349 -11.37 13.82 -8.94
CA CYS A 349 -11.75 15.06 -8.27
C CYS A 349 -13.15 15.03 -7.64
N PRO A 350 -13.38 15.80 -6.55
CA PRO A 350 -12.40 16.60 -5.81
C PRO A 350 -11.54 15.76 -4.85
N LEU A 351 -10.37 16.29 -4.45
CA LEU A 351 -9.54 15.69 -3.40
C LEU A 351 -10.34 15.52 -2.10
N LYS A 352 -10.23 14.34 -1.50
CA LYS A 352 -10.92 13.97 -0.27
C LYS A 352 -10.26 14.71 0.91
N TYR A 353 -11.04 15.01 1.94
CA TYR A 353 -10.47 15.54 3.19
C TYR A 353 -9.75 14.41 3.92
N ASP A 354 -8.48 14.61 4.21
CA ASP A 354 -7.70 13.70 5.05
C ASP A 354 -7.37 14.36 6.42
N PRO A 355 -7.67 13.69 7.56
CA PRO A 355 -7.41 14.21 8.91
C PRO A 355 -5.92 14.25 9.28
N LEU A 356 -5.10 13.42 8.66
CA LEU A 356 -3.64 13.39 8.75
C LEU A 356 -2.99 14.43 7.83
N GLY A 357 -3.74 14.97 6.86
CA GLY A 357 -3.27 15.98 5.92
C GLY A 357 -2.49 15.41 4.73
N PHE A 358 -2.57 14.10 4.53
CA PHE A 358 -1.95 13.37 3.42
C PHE A 358 -3.06 12.64 2.64
N SER A 359 -3.68 13.32 1.68
CA SER A 359 -4.74 12.75 0.85
C SER A 359 -4.12 12.10 -0.38
N ASP A 360 -3.71 10.84 -0.26
CA ASP A 360 -3.25 10.01 -1.38
C ASP A 360 -2.10 10.68 -2.15
N GLY A 361 -1.03 11.05 -1.43
CA GLY A 361 0.11 11.77 -2.00
C GLY A 361 -0.02 13.29 -2.00
N ALA A 362 -1.25 13.81 -2.05
CA ALA A 362 -1.47 15.25 -2.00
C ALA A 362 -1.47 15.76 -0.56
N MET A 363 -0.57 16.70 -0.25
CA MET A 363 -0.60 17.47 1.00
C MET A 363 -1.75 18.49 0.95
N TYR A 364 -2.98 17.98 1.03
CA TYR A 364 -4.21 18.75 0.88
C TYR A 364 -4.98 18.82 2.20
N ARG A 365 -5.37 20.05 2.56
CA ARG A 365 -6.23 20.31 3.72
C ARG A 365 -7.28 21.37 3.37
N PRO A 366 -8.59 21.05 3.45
CA PRO A 366 -9.65 22.01 3.22
C PRO A 366 -9.50 23.23 4.13
N ARG A 367 -9.77 24.43 3.60
CA ARG A 367 -9.72 25.67 4.38
C ARG A 367 -10.64 25.57 5.61
N GLY A 368 -10.08 25.85 6.79
CA GLY A 368 -10.82 25.78 8.05
C GLY A 368 -10.78 24.43 8.76
N SER A 369 -10.11 23.41 8.21
CA SER A 369 -9.95 22.08 8.84
C SER A 369 -9.00 22.04 10.05
N GLY A 370 -8.43 23.17 10.48
CA GLY A 370 -7.54 23.25 11.66
C GLY A 370 -6.13 22.77 11.36
N GLN A 371 -5.47 22.07 12.29
CA GLN A 371 -4.18 21.37 12.12
C GLN A 371 -4.39 19.85 11.94
N PRO A 372 -3.43 19.08 11.40
CA PRO A 372 -3.55 17.63 11.31
C PRO A 372 -3.89 17.03 12.68
N TYR A 373 -4.62 15.91 12.70
CA TYR A 373 -5.15 15.30 13.91
C TYR A 373 -4.04 15.05 14.96
N PHE A 374 -2.91 14.46 14.55
CA PHE A 374 -1.77 14.20 15.43
C PHE A 374 -0.99 15.45 15.86
N ASN A 375 -1.25 16.61 15.27
CA ASN A 375 -0.67 17.88 15.72
C ASN A 375 -1.47 18.58 16.82
N ARG A 376 -2.68 18.08 17.16
CA ARG A 376 -3.44 18.64 18.28
C ARG A 376 -2.81 18.31 19.63
N ASP A 377 -2.72 19.31 20.50
CA ASP A 377 -2.15 19.15 21.85
C ASP A 377 -2.87 18.11 22.71
N ASP A 378 -4.20 18.02 22.60
CA ASP A 378 -4.99 17.03 23.33
C ASP A 378 -4.74 15.62 22.83
N VAL A 379 -4.56 15.44 21.52
CA VAL A 379 -4.18 14.16 20.90
C VAL A 379 -2.77 13.77 21.34
N LYS A 380 -1.78 14.64 21.20
CA LYS A 380 -0.39 14.38 21.62
C LYS A 380 -0.28 13.94 23.07
N LYS A 381 -0.98 14.65 23.97
CA LYS A 381 -1.05 14.27 25.40
C LYS A 381 -1.70 12.91 25.61
N ALA A 382 -2.76 12.59 24.87
CA ALA A 382 -3.48 11.32 25.04
C ALA A 382 -2.61 10.11 24.64
N ILE A 383 -1.73 10.27 23.65
CA ILE A 383 -0.89 9.19 23.10
C ILE A 383 0.58 9.29 23.54
N ASN A 384 0.87 10.07 24.60
CA ASN A 384 2.23 10.29 25.12
C ASN A 384 3.25 10.72 24.04
N ALA A 385 2.80 11.46 23.03
CA ALA A 385 3.66 11.99 21.97
C ALA A 385 4.40 13.25 22.44
N PRO A 386 5.59 13.54 21.87
CA PRO A 386 6.33 14.76 22.15
C PRO A 386 5.51 16.01 21.83
N MET A 387 5.39 16.92 22.80
CA MET A 387 4.58 18.13 22.68
C MET A 387 5.21 19.18 21.75
N ASP A 388 6.53 19.22 21.70
CA ASP A 388 7.37 20.17 20.98
C ASP A 388 7.70 19.75 19.53
N LYS A 389 7.37 18.52 19.16
CA LYS A 389 7.57 17.99 17.80
C LYS A 389 6.32 18.21 16.96
N GLU A 390 6.46 18.85 15.80
CA GLU A 390 5.44 18.81 14.76
C GLU A 390 5.44 17.43 14.09
N TRP A 391 4.28 16.78 14.06
CA TRP A 391 4.06 15.54 13.35
C TRP A 391 3.76 15.83 11.88
N LYS A 392 4.37 15.06 10.99
CA LYS A 392 4.05 15.02 9.57
C LYS A 392 3.94 13.57 9.15
N PHE A 393 3.05 13.28 8.20
CA PHE A 393 2.88 11.92 7.70
C PHE A 393 4.20 11.42 7.10
N CYS A 394 4.81 12.19 6.20
CA CYS A 394 6.21 12.07 5.81
C CYS A 394 6.96 13.31 6.28
N THR A 395 8.15 13.14 6.87
CA THR A 395 8.95 14.27 7.39
C THR A 395 9.37 15.22 6.26
N ASP A 396 10.07 16.33 6.49
CA ASP A 396 10.78 17.04 5.40
C ASP A 396 12.30 16.97 5.61
N ILE A 397 12.70 16.21 6.63
CA ILE A 397 14.09 16.07 7.06
C ILE A 397 14.62 14.81 6.40
N PRO A 398 15.71 14.89 5.62
CA PRO A 398 16.38 13.71 5.09
C PRO A 398 16.71 12.74 6.22
N VAL A 399 16.27 11.49 6.07
CA VAL A 399 16.50 10.44 7.07
C VAL A 399 17.87 9.79 6.90
N PHE A 400 18.51 9.98 5.75
CA PHE A 400 19.89 9.61 5.51
C PHE A 400 20.82 10.82 5.49
N GLN A 401 22.05 10.62 5.95
CA GLN A 401 23.10 11.62 5.87
C GLN A 401 23.42 11.92 4.39
N ASN A 402 23.36 13.21 4.03
CA ASN A 402 23.48 13.71 2.64
C ASN A 402 22.29 13.44 1.72
N SER A 403 21.16 12.97 2.24
CA SER A 403 19.94 12.73 1.45
C SER A 403 20.13 11.69 0.34
N THR A 404 20.88 10.62 0.64
CA THR A 404 21.15 9.55 -0.32
C THR A 404 21.28 8.23 0.42
N ASP A 405 20.43 7.28 0.07
CA ASP A 405 20.59 5.90 0.48
C ASP A 405 21.65 5.20 -0.39
N ASN A 406 22.74 4.78 0.22
CA ASN A 406 23.85 4.11 -0.48
C ASN A 406 23.67 2.59 -0.58
N SER A 407 22.53 2.05 -0.14
CA SER A 407 22.28 0.60 -0.07
C SER A 407 22.07 -0.06 -1.43
N ILE A 408 21.65 0.72 -2.43
CA ILE A 408 21.30 0.24 -3.78
C ILE A 408 22.52 0.26 -4.73
N LEU A 409 23.68 0.77 -4.30
CA LEU A 409 24.85 0.94 -5.17
C LEU A 409 25.55 -0.38 -5.57
N ASP A 410 25.39 -1.46 -4.78
CA ASP A 410 26.09 -2.75 -5.01
C ASP A 410 25.21 -3.86 -5.62
N GLY A 411 24.07 -3.51 -6.23
CA GLY A 411 23.17 -4.45 -6.92
C GLY A 411 21.74 -3.91 -7.02
N PRO A 412 20.81 -4.54 -7.75
CA PRO A 412 19.48 -3.98 -7.98
C PRO A 412 18.57 -4.13 -6.74
N GLY A 413 18.82 -3.31 -5.71
CA GLY A 413 17.99 -3.14 -4.50
C GLY A 413 18.21 -4.17 -3.39
N SER A 414 17.13 -4.65 -2.75
CA SER A 414 17.14 -5.54 -1.56
C SER A 414 17.71 -6.96 -1.80
N GLN A 415 18.26 -7.21 -2.99
CA GLN A 415 18.88 -8.47 -3.43
C GLN A 415 19.93 -9.04 -2.45
N PRO A 416 20.78 -8.25 -1.77
CA PRO A 416 21.79 -8.81 -0.86
C PRO A 416 21.20 -9.50 0.38
N VAL A 417 20.03 -9.06 0.85
CA VAL A 417 19.47 -9.45 2.15
C VAL A 417 18.18 -10.25 2.04
N LEU A 418 17.34 -9.97 1.04
CA LEU A 418 16.03 -10.61 0.88
C LEU A 418 16.11 -12.14 0.73
N PRO A 419 17.04 -12.72 -0.07
CA PRO A 419 17.21 -14.17 -0.14
C PRO A 419 17.56 -14.81 1.21
N ASN A 420 18.36 -14.15 2.05
CA ASN A 420 18.69 -14.67 3.39
C ASN A 420 17.42 -14.80 4.24
N VAL A 421 16.57 -13.77 4.25
CA VAL A 421 15.30 -13.79 4.97
C VAL A 421 14.38 -14.92 4.45
N ILE A 422 14.25 -15.06 3.13
CA ILE A 422 13.43 -16.11 2.51
C ILE A 422 13.94 -17.50 2.90
N ASP A 423 15.25 -17.77 2.76
CA ASP A 423 15.80 -19.10 2.99
C ASP A 423 15.80 -19.51 4.46
N LYS A 424 15.93 -18.54 5.38
CA LYS A 424 15.96 -18.78 6.83
C LYS A 424 14.57 -18.91 7.46
N THR A 425 13.61 -18.11 7.00
CA THR A 425 12.25 -18.10 7.57
C THR A 425 11.30 -19.03 6.83
N ARG A 426 11.49 -19.21 5.52
CA ARG A 426 10.54 -19.88 4.60
C ARG A 426 9.13 -19.30 4.66
N ASN A 427 9.00 -18.04 5.06
CA ASN A 427 7.73 -17.37 5.32
C ASN A 427 7.83 -15.88 4.97
N VAL A 428 7.96 -15.58 3.68
CA VAL A 428 8.01 -14.21 3.16
C VAL A 428 6.83 -13.99 2.23
N ILE A 429 6.10 -12.89 2.41
CA ILE A 429 4.97 -12.48 1.58
C ILE A 429 5.29 -11.11 0.97
N LEU A 430 5.34 -11.02 -0.36
CA LEU A 430 5.43 -9.75 -1.09
C LEU A 430 4.08 -9.52 -1.76
N ALA A 431 3.39 -8.47 -1.34
CA ALA A 431 2.08 -8.12 -1.81
C ALA A 431 2.14 -6.84 -2.65
N HIS A 432 1.33 -6.73 -3.69
CA HIS A 432 1.31 -5.56 -4.57
C HIS A 432 -0.11 -5.23 -5.03
N GLY A 433 -0.55 -3.98 -4.85
CA GLY A 433 -1.78 -3.44 -5.39
C GLY A 433 -1.70 -3.18 -6.89
N THR A 434 -2.64 -3.74 -7.66
CA THR A 434 -2.62 -3.59 -9.13
C THR A 434 -2.93 -2.20 -9.67
N ARG A 435 -3.39 -1.27 -8.82
CA ARG A 435 -3.63 0.15 -9.15
C ARG A 435 -2.52 1.06 -8.67
N ASP A 436 -1.48 0.51 -8.03
CA ASP A 436 -0.31 1.27 -7.65
C ASP A 436 0.49 1.62 -8.91
N TYR A 437 0.70 2.91 -9.12
CA TYR A 437 1.54 3.44 -10.19
C TYR A 437 2.83 4.04 -9.67
N VAL A 438 2.92 4.39 -8.38
CA VAL A 438 4.19 4.79 -7.78
C VAL A 438 5.14 3.61 -7.81
N LEU A 439 4.66 2.40 -7.52
CA LEU A 439 5.42 1.17 -7.70
C LEU A 439 4.58 0.18 -8.50
N ILE A 440 5.19 -0.45 -9.51
CA ILE A 440 4.44 -1.27 -10.46
C ILE A 440 4.64 -2.76 -10.15
N ASP A 441 3.55 -3.50 -10.10
CA ASP A 441 3.51 -4.93 -9.75
C ASP A 441 4.39 -5.81 -10.66
N ASP A 442 4.43 -5.50 -11.96
CA ASP A 442 5.33 -6.15 -12.91
C ASP A 442 6.83 -5.88 -12.59
N GLY A 443 7.17 -4.73 -11.99
CA GLY A 443 8.51 -4.40 -11.49
C GLY A 443 8.91 -5.24 -10.28
N THR A 444 7.97 -5.50 -9.37
CA THR A 444 8.16 -6.46 -8.26
C THR A 444 8.45 -7.87 -8.79
N LEU A 445 7.70 -8.33 -9.79
CA LEU A 445 7.95 -9.64 -10.41
C LEU A 445 9.29 -9.70 -11.15
N LEU A 446 9.69 -8.63 -11.86
CA LEU A 446 11.03 -8.54 -12.45
C LEU A 446 12.10 -8.69 -11.36
N THR A 447 11.92 -8.03 -10.23
CA THR A 447 12.84 -8.15 -9.10
C THR A 447 12.91 -9.59 -8.59
N ILE A 448 11.76 -10.25 -8.45
CA ILE A 448 11.69 -11.66 -8.04
C ILE A 448 12.39 -12.57 -9.05
N GLN A 449 12.20 -12.36 -10.36
CA GLN A 449 12.86 -13.17 -11.39
C GLN A 449 14.39 -13.01 -11.40
N ASN A 450 14.93 -11.97 -10.74
CA ASN A 450 16.36 -11.79 -10.55
C ASN A 450 16.90 -12.34 -9.22
N LEU A 451 16.03 -12.67 -8.25
CA LEU A 451 16.43 -13.24 -6.96
C LEU A 451 16.86 -14.70 -7.11
N THR A 452 17.95 -15.10 -6.45
CA THR A 452 18.31 -16.51 -6.27
C THR A 452 18.07 -16.92 -4.82
N TRP A 453 17.12 -17.85 -4.60
CA TRP A 453 16.82 -18.39 -3.27
C TRP A 453 16.45 -19.87 -3.37
N GLY A 454 16.65 -20.64 -2.30
CA GLY A 454 16.36 -22.07 -2.29
C GLY A 454 17.11 -22.84 -3.39
N GLY A 455 18.27 -22.32 -3.82
CA GLY A 455 19.12 -22.90 -4.85
C GLY A 455 18.68 -22.69 -6.30
N GLN A 456 17.67 -21.87 -6.58
CA GLN A 456 17.27 -21.56 -7.96
C GLN A 456 16.98 -20.07 -8.15
N LEU A 457 17.18 -19.59 -9.38
CA LEU A 457 16.87 -18.24 -9.81
C LEU A 457 15.36 -18.12 -10.05
N GLY A 458 14.71 -17.08 -9.54
CA GLY A 458 13.33 -16.69 -9.81
C GLY A 458 12.26 -17.75 -9.53
N PHE A 459 11.00 -17.39 -9.75
CA PHE A 459 9.92 -18.37 -9.77
C PHE A 459 10.04 -19.25 -11.00
N GLN A 460 9.84 -20.55 -10.81
CA GLN A 460 9.89 -21.54 -11.88
C GLN A 460 8.57 -21.62 -12.63
N MET A 461 7.45 -21.33 -11.96
CA MET A 461 6.13 -21.34 -12.56
C MET A 461 5.52 -19.94 -12.57
N LYS A 462 4.67 -19.71 -13.57
CA LYS A 462 3.90 -18.45 -13.66
C LYS A 462 2.86 -18.40 -12.54
N PRO A 463 2.72 -17.27 -11.84
CA PRO A 463 1.62 -17.04 -10.91
C PRO A 463 0.24 -17.20 -11.56
N THR A 464 -0.59 -18.10 -11.03
CA THR A 464 -1.92 -18.40 -11.58
C THR A 464 -2.97 -18.73 -10.51
N ALA A 465 -2.57 -19.02 -9.28
CA ALA A 465 -3.48 -19.49 -8.23
C ALA A 465 -4.37 -18.34 -7.71
N PRO A 466 -5.59 -18.64 -7.24
CA PRO A 466 -6.53 -17.64 -6.77
C PRO A 466 -6.13 -17.07 -5.39
N LEU A 467 -5.99 -15.75 -5.30
CA LEU A 467 -5.94 -15.07 -4.00
C LEU A 467 -7.38 -15.02 -3.45
N TYR A 468 -7.73 -15.95 -2.57
CA TYR A 468 -9.09 -16.11 -2.08
C TYR A 468 -9.28 -15.53 -0.67
N VAL A 469 -10.34 -14.74 -0.52
CA VAL A 469 -10.83 -14.24 0.77
C VAL A 469 -12.26 -14.75 0.98
N PRO A 470 -12.57 -15.47 2.06
CA PRO A 470 -13.92 -15.93 2.33
C PRO A 470 -14.94 -14.79 2.42
N TYR A 471 -16.14 -15.07 1.93
CA TYR A 471 -17.30 -14.22 2.19
C TYR A 471 -17.54 -14.11 3.69
N HIS A 472 -17.91 -12.92 4.16
CA HIS A 472 -18.06 -12.65 5.57
C HIS A 472 -19.25 -11.73 5.78
N SER A 473 -19.90 -11.88 6.92
CA SER A 473 -21.00 -11.03 7.34
C SER A 473 -20.47 -9.64 7.70
N ASN A 474 -20.98 -8.59 7.06
CA ASN A 474 -20.70 -7.23 7.48
C ASN A 474 -21.84 -6.28 7.13
N ASP A 475 -22.63 -5.95 8.15
CA ASP A 475 -23.78 -5.05 8.01
C ASP A 475 -23.40 -3.59 8.27
N ASN A 476 -22.16 -3.30 8.69
CA ASN A 476 -21.71 -1.94 8.92
C ASN A 476 -21.08 -1.34 7.63
N PRO A 477 -21.76 -0.39 6.95
CA PRO A 477 -21.24 0.24 5.74
C PRO A 477 -19.90 0.96 5.94
N GLU A 478 -19.54 1.32 7.16
CA GLU A 478 -18.28 1.99 7.47
C GLU A 478 -17.06 1.06 7.37
N ASN A 479 -17.25 -0.26 7.42
CA ASN A 479 -16.16 -1.25 7.49
C ASN A 479 -16.26 -2.34 6.41
N ILE A 480 -17.06 -2.16 5.37
CA ILE A 480 -17.24 -3.18 4.32
C ILE A 480 -15.93 -3.50 3.62
N ALA A 481 -15.77 -4.76 3.21
CA ALA A 481 -14.59 -5.21 2.48
C ALA A 481 -14.97 -6.24 1.42
N GLY A 482 -14.15 -6.33 0.38
CA GLY A 482 -14.33 -7.32 -0.69
C GLY A 482 -14.12 -8.76 -0.21
N ALA A 483 -14.72 -9.71 -0.91
CA ALA A 483 -14.53 -11.14 -0.71
C ALA A 483 -14.66 -11.89 -2.05
N GLY A 484 -14.16 -13.12 -2.10
CA GLY A 484 -14.06 -13.93 -3.31
C GLY A 484 -12.61 -14.06 -3.78
N VAL A 485 -12.42 -14.23 -5.09
CA VAL A 485 -11.09 -14.21 -5.71
C VAL A 485 -10.67 -12.76 -5.92
N MET A 486 -9.85 -12.27 -5.01
CA MET A 486 -9.44 -10.86 -4.91
C MET A 486 -8.12 -10.58 -5.62
N GLY A 487 -7.56 -11.55 -6.33
CA GLY A 487 -6.31 -11.37 -7.06
C GLY A 487 -5.68 -12.68 -7.49
N THR A 488 -4.37 -12.67 -7.63
CA THR A 488 -3.57 -13.84 -7.98
C THR A 488 -2.46 -14.04 -6.94
N VAL A 489 -2.24 -15.28 -6.51
CA VAL A 489 -1.19 -15.67 -5.57
C VAL A 489 -0.24 -16.68 -6.22
N HIS A 490 0.99 -16.70 -5.74
CA HIS A 490 1.96 -17.72 -6.07
C HIS A 490 2.97 -17.91 -4.94
N SER A 491 3.24 -19.16 -4.58
CA SER A 491 4.18 -19.50 -3.53
C SER A 491 5.19 -20.53 -4.00
N GLU A 492 6.48 -20.25 -3.87
CA GLU A 492 7.58 -21.18 -4.16
C GLU A 492 8.73 -21.02 -3.17
N ARG A 493 9.18 -22.15 -2.62
CA ARG A 493 10.38 -22.25 -1.76
C ARG A 493 10.39 -21.28 -0.56
N GLY A 494 9.21 -20.93 -0.04
CA GLY A 494 9.05 -20.05 1.13
C GLY A 494 8.87 -18.56 0.82
N LEU A 495 8.84 -18.18 -0.46
CA LEU A 495 8.42 -16.86 -0.93
C LEU A 495 7.01 -16.96 -1.51
N THR A 496 6.12 -16.07 -1.08
CA THR A 496 4.78 -15.90 -1.61
C THR A 496 4.65 -14.51 -2.22
N TYR A 497 4.19 -14.44 -3.46
CA TYR A 497 3.81 -13.19 -4.12
C TYR A 497 2.29 -13.12 -4.25
N ILE A 498 1.69 -11.98 -3.90
CA ILE A 498 0.26 -11.71 -4.12
C ILE A 498 0.08 -10.42 -4.92
N ALA A 499 -0.62 -10.52 -6.05
CA ALA A 499 -1.10 -9.37 -6.79
C ALA A 499 -2.57 -9.13 -6.42
N VAL A 500 -2.84 -8.00 -5.78
CA VAL A 500 -4.15 -7.67 -5.20
C VAL A 500 -4.96 -6.84 -6.21
N SER A 501 -6.07 -7.40 -6.65
CA SER A 501 -6.99 -6.72 -7.54
C SER A 501 -7.66 -5.54 -6.82
N GLN A 502 -7.80 -4.43 -7.53
CA GLN A 502 -8.48 -3.20 -7.09
C GLN A 502 -7.87 -2.46 -5.89
N ALA A 503 -6.71 -2.88 -5.39
CA ALA A 503 -5.92 -2.09 -4.44
C ALA A 503 -4.90 -1.22 -5.19
N GLY A 504 -4.67 0.00 -4.70
CA GLY A 504 -3.48 0.80 -4.99
C GLY A 504 -2.37 0.53 -3.97
N HIS A 505 -1.53 1.53 -3.73
CA HIS A 505 -0.34 1.45 -2.89
C HIS A 505 -0.64 1.08 -1.43
N PHE A 506 -1.74 1.62 -0.89
CA PHE A 506 -2.19 1.37 0.49
C PHE A 506 -3.13 0.17 0.53
N VAL A 507 -2.60 -1.04 0.29
CA VAL A 507 -3.38 -2.28 0.17
C VAL A 507 -4.26 -2.56 1.40
N ALA A 508 -3.77 -2.24 2.60
CA ALA A 508 -4.55 -2.46 3.81
C ALA A 508 -5.68 -1.44 3.97
N ALA A 509 -5.55 -0.25 3.39
CA ALA A 509 -6.65 0.70 3.28
C ALA A 509 -7.69 0.27 2.24
N ASP A 510 -7.27 -0.11 1.04
CA ASP A 510 -8.17 -0.38 -0.10
C ASP A 510 -8.84 -1.76 -0.01
N MET A 511 -8.07 -2.76 0.43
CA MET A 511 -8.47 -4.17 0.51
C MET A 511 -8.22 -4.75 1.91
N PRO A 512 -8.89 -4.21 2.95
CA PRO A 512 -8.60 -4.56 4.34
C PRO A 512 -8.84 -6.04 4.66
N SER A 513 -9.77 -6.71 3.98
CA SER A 513 -10.00 -8.15 4.16
C SER A 513 -8.87 -9.02 3.59
N VAL A 514 -8.22 -8.60 2.49
CA VAL A 514 -7.04 -9.25 1.92
C VAL A 514 -5.85 -9.05 2.85
N ALA A 515 -5.61 -7.82 3.31
CA ALA A 515 -4.53 -7.51 4.25
C ALA A 515 -4.71 -8.24 5.59
N PHE A 516 -5.95 -8.38 6.08
CA PHE A 516 -6.24 -9.19 7.26
C PHE A 516 -5.91 -10.67 7.04
N ARG A 517 -6.35 -11.24 5.91
CA ARG A 517 -6.05 -12.63 5.53
C ARG A 517 -4.54 -12.87 5.39
N SER A 518 -3.79 -11.91 4.86
CA SER A 518 -2.34 -12.09 4.70
C SER A 518 -1.63 -12.26 6.03
N VAL A 519 -2.04 -11.52 7.07
CA VAL A 519 -1.51 -11.70 8.43
C VAL A 519 -1.93 -13.03 9.05
N GLU A 520 -3.16 -13.49 8.81
CA GLU A 520 -3.58 -14.82 9.25
C GLU A 520 -2.68 -15.92 8.67
N VAL A 521 -2.28 -15.80 7.40
CA VAL A 521 -1.37 -16.74 6.76
C VAL A 521 0.05 -16.58 7.32
N LEU A 522 0.55 -15.35 7.42
CA LEU A 522 1.89 -15.03 7.93
C LEU A 522 2.15 -15.62 9.31
N VAL A 523 1.18 -15.50 10.23
CA VAL A 523 1.28 -15.99 11.61
C VAL A 523 0.76 -17.43 11.77
N GLY A 524 0.45 -18.12 10.67
CA GLY A 524 0.10 -19.55 10.67
C GLY A 524 -1.30 -19.85 11.22
N ARG A 525 -2.23 -18.89 11.20
CA ARG A 525 -3.65 -19.12 11.48
C ARG A 525 -4.36 -19.74 10.28
N ARG A 526 -3.89 -19.54 9.05
CA ARG A 526 -4.43 -20.15 7.83
C ARG A 526 -3.31 -20.75 6.99
N ASP A 527 -3.60 -21.88 6.34
CA ASP A 527 -2.59 -22.67 5.62
C ASP A 527 -2.07 -21.98 4.35
N GLY A 528 -2.85 -21.06 3.78
CA GLY A 528 -2.51 -20.37 2.54
C GLY A 528 -3.65 -19.51 2.02
N PHE A 529 -3.39 -18.85 0.89
CA PHE A 529 -4.32 -17.90 0.27
C PHE A 529 -5.40 -18.56 -0.57
N GLU A 530 -5.24 -19.82 -0.98
CA GLU A 530 -6.31 -20.59 -1.62
C GLU A 530 -7.32 -21.17 -0.61
N SER A 531 -7.04 -21.05 0.69
CA SER A 531 -7.85 -21.63 1.76
C SER A 531 -9.25 -21.00 1.82
N THR A 532 -10.28 -21.84 1.68
CA THR A 532 -11.69 -21.46 1.84
C THR A 532 -12.14 -21.40 3.30
N THR A 533 -11.27 -21.77 4.25
CA THR A 533 -11.55 -21.70 5.68
C THR A 533 -11.95 -20.27 6.06
N PRO A 534 -13.07 -20.08 6.81
CA PRO A 534 -13.54 -18.78 7.28
C PRO A 534 -12.46 -17.93 7.95
N LEU A 535 -12.66 -16.62 8.04
CA LEU A 535 -11.76 -15.71 8.77
C LEU A 535 -11.85 -15.98 10.29
N THR A 536 -10.77 -15.72 11.04
CA THR A 536 -10.74 -15.86 12.50
C THR A 536 -11.83 -15.05 13.20
N ILE A 537 -12.19 -13.89 12.63
CA ILE A 537 -13.19 -12.97 13.15
C ILE A 537 -14.63 -13.28 12.69
N ASP A 538 -14.83 -14.23 11.78
CA ASP A 538 -16.15 -14.65 11.31
C ASP A 538 -16.15 -16.12 10.88
N GLN A 539 -16.39 -17.01 11.85
CA GLN A 539 -16.39 -18.46 11.66
C GLN A 539 -17.67 -19.00 11.00
N ASN A 540 -18.72 -18.18 10.90
CA ASN A 540 -20.01 -18.59 10.36
C ASN A 540 -20.19 -18.18 8.89
N ALA A 541 -19.10 -17.75 8.25
CA ALA A 541 -19.03 -17.44 6.82
C ALA A 541 -19.57 -18.58 5.95
N SER A 542 -20.30 -18.21 4.90
CA SER A 542 -20.73 -19.16 3.87
C SER A 542 -19.55 -19.51 2.97
N MET A 543 -19.27 -20.81 2.81
CA MET A 543 -18.20 -21.29 1.92
C MET A 543 -18.73 -21.50 0.49
N PRO A 544 -17.92 -21.19 -0.54
CA PRO A 544 -18.30 -21.46 -1.91
C PRO A 544 -18.43 -22.97 -2.14
N VAL A 545 -19.38 -23.37 -3.00
CA VAL A 545 -19.56 -24.75 -3.44
C VAL A 545 -18.93 -24.90 -4.83
N GLY A 546 -17.86 -25.68 -4.94
CA GLY A 546 -17.17 -25.94 -6.21
C GLY A 546 -15.77 -25.33 -6.30
N ASP A 547 -15.19 -25.39 -7.50
CA ASP A 547 -13.88 -24.82 -7.79
C ASP A 547 -13.95 -23.28 -7.79
N ILE A 548 -13.00 -22.64 -7.11
CA ILE A 548 -12.88 -21.18 -7.03
C ILE A 548 -12.11 -20.59 -8.22
N GLY A 549 -11.52 -21.43 -9.07
CA GLY A 549 -10.89 -21.05 -10.33
C GLY A 549 -9.49 -20.46 -10.18
N ASN A 550 -9.03 -19.76 -11.21
CA ASN A 550 -7.71 -19.11 -11.23
C ASN A 550 -7.76 -17.70 -10.66
N GLY A 551 -6.58 -17.15 -10.37
CA GLY A 551 -6.43 -15.75 -9.98
C GLY A 551 -6.94 -14.77 -11.05
N THR A 552 -7.38 -13.60 -10.58
CA THR A 552 -8.04 -12.57 -11.41
C THR A 552 -7.07 -11.55 -11.99
N VAL A 553 -5.87 -11.42 -11.42
CA VAL A 553 -4.84 -10.53 -11.95
C VAL A 553 -4.02 -11.28 -12.97
N ILE A 554 -4.18 -10.87 -14.23
CA ILE A 554 -3.31 -11.29 -15.31
C ILE A 554 -2.08 -10.39 -15.25
N MET A 555 -1.04 -10.88 -14.58
CA MET A 555 0.30 -10.34 -14.77
C MET A 555 0.65 -10.50 -16.25
N PHE A 556 1.29 -9.49 -16.85
CA PHE A 556 1.47 -9.25 -18.30
C PHE A 556 0.25 -8.72 -19.07
N PRO A 557 0.37 -7.58 -19.79
CA PRO A 557 -0.56 -7.30 -20.86
C PRO A 557 -0.33 -8.28 -22.02
N GLN A 558 -1.43 -8.84 -22.55
CA GLN A 558 -1.41 -9.72 -23.73
C GLN A 558 -0.72 -9.08 -24.95
N SER A 559 -0.55 -7.75 -24.95
CA SER A 559 0.14 -7.00 -26.00
C SER A 559 1.63 -7.33 -26.12
N MET A 560 2.25 -7.85 -25.07
CA MET A 560 3.69 -8.21 -25.06
C MET A 560 3.95 -9.70 -25.38
N GLU A 561 2.92 -10.54 -25.51
CA GLU A 561 3.09 -11.91 -26.00
C GLU A 561 3.37 -11.92 -27.52
N PRO A 562 4.35 -12.72 -28.01
CA PRO A 562 4.63 -12.83 -29.43
C PRO A 562 3.35 -13.18 -30.22
N GLY A 563 2.87 -12.24 -31.05
CA GLY A 563 1.72 -12.43 -31.93
C GLY A 563 0.35 -11.92 -31.44
N ARG A 564 0.27 -11.20 -30.30
CA ARG A 564 -1.00 -10.60 -29.81
C ARG A 564 -0.97 -9.09 -29.53
N GLY A 565 0.10 -8.40 -29.90
CA GLY A 565 0.19 -6.95 -29.85
C GLY A 565 -0.65 -6.23 -30.92
N VAL A 566 -1.99 -6.32 -30.89
CA VAL A 566 -2.90 -5.36 -31.55
C VAL A 566 -4.27 -5.38 -30.86
N LEU A 567 -4.53 -4.49 -29.90
CA LEU A 567 -5.90 -4.04 -29.65
C LEU A 567 -6.26 -3.04 -30.77
N SER A 568 -7.16 -3.50 -31.64
CA SER A 568 -7.81 -2.84 -32.79
C SER A 568 -6.97 -1.96 -33.74
N ASN A 569 -6.39 -2.60 -34.77
CA ASN A 569 -6.38 -2.02 -36.12
C ASN A 569 -7.80 -2.09 -36.72
N GLN A 570 -8.79 -1.43 -36.11
CA GLN A 570 -10.03 -1.16 -36.82
C GLN A 570 -9.75 -0.02 -37.81
N PRO A 571 -9.88 -0.22 -39.13
CA PRO A 571 -9.72 0.87 -40.08
C PRO A 571 -10.80 1.91 -39.79
N VAL A 572 -10.40 3.17 -39.61
CA VAL A 572 -11.32 4.30 -39.68
C VAL A 572 -12.13 4.15 -40.98
N PRO A 573 -13.48 4.12 -40.93
CA PRO A 573 -14.28 4.05 -42.14
C PRO A 573 -13.94 5.26 -43.03
N LYS A 574 -13.34 4.99 -44.18
CA LYS A 574 -13.19 5.97 -45.25
C LYS A 574 -14.59 6.33 -45.77
N ASN A 575 -15.20 7.34 -45.17
CA ASN A 575 -16.21 8.14 -45.85
C ASN A 575 -15.72 9.58 -45.89
N SER A 576 -15.04 9.88 -46.99
CA SER A 576 -14.86 11.21 -47.53
C SER A 576 -16.20 11.86 -47.77
N SER A 577 -16.44 13.00 -47.12
CA SER A 577 -17.07 14.13 -47.82
C SER A 577 -16.26 15.38 -47.51
N SER A 578 -15.77 15.94 -48.60
CA SER A 578 -14.98 17.16 -48.74
C SER A 578 -15.60 18.35 -48.02
N PHE A 579 -14.81 19.06 -47.21
CA PHE A 579 -14.90 20.52 -47.18
C PHE A 579 -13.50 21.14 -47.09
N ALA A 580 -13.39 22.27 -47.77
CA ALA A 580 -12.20 22.80 -48.39
C ALA A 580 -11.14 23.35 -47.42
N THR A 581 -9.90 23.28 -47.89
CA THR A 581 -8.70 23.93 -47.38
C THR A 581 -8.88 25.44 -47.25
N GLY A 582 -8.77 25.94 -46.01
CA GLY A 582 -8.44 27.34 -45.71
C GLY A 582 -7.06 27.38 -45.05
N THR A 583 -6.07 27.85 -45.80
CA THR A 583 -4.70 28.09 -45.33
C THR A 583 -4.67 29.21 -44.29
N GLY A 584 -4.20 28.91 -43.08
CA GLY A 584 -3.92 29.88 -42.03
C GLY A 584 -2.62 29.48 -41.32
N SER A 585 -1.57 30.21 -41.62
CA SER A 585 -0.23 30.13 -41.03
C SER A 585 -0.24 30.31 -39.51
N GLY A 586 0.51 29.46 -38.80
CA GLY A 586 0.84 29.63 -37.39
C GLY A 586 2.08 28.82 -37.03
N GLN A 587 3.26 29.34 -37.37
CA GLN A 587 4.53 28.89 -36.80
C GLN A 587 4.65 29.41 -35.35
N ALA A 588 5.03 28.53 -34.43
CA ALA A 588 5.71 28.86 -33.16
C ALA A 588 6.43 27.57 -32.70
N VAL A 589 7.66 27.34 -33.14
CA VAL A 589 8.92 27.64 -32.43
C VAL A 589 8.96 27.00 -31.04
N PHE A 590 9.57 25.82 -31.02
CA PHE A 590 10.11 25.10 -29.86
C PHE A 590 11.30 25.86 -29.25
N ALA A 591 11.55 25.56 -27.97
CA ALA A 591 12.70 25.92 -27.12
C ALA A 591 12.51 27.14 -26.22
N PHE A 592 12.27 26.87 -24.93
CA PHE A 592 13.14 27.29 -23.83
C PHE A 592 12.93 26.33 -22.66
N GLY A 593 13.97 25.58 -22.30
CA GLY A 593 14.01 24.88 -21.01
C GLY A 593 14.22 25.87 -19.88
N PHE A 594 13.75 25.53 -18.68
CA PHE A 594 14.27 26.13 -17.45
C PHE A 594 14.02 25.20 -16.25
N ALA A 595 15.11 24.92 -15.56
CA ALA A 595 15.16 24.31 -14.24
C ALA A 595 14.59 25.27 -13.17
N ALA A 596 14.27 24.70 -12.01
CA ALA A 596 13.99 25.34 -10.73
C ALA A 596 12.58 25.96 -10.54
N PHE A 597 11.76 25.28 -9.75
CA PHE A 597 10.72 25.91 -8.93
C PHE A 597 10.62 25.24 -7.55
N VAL A 598 11.70 25.38 -6.76
CA VAL A 598 11.63 25.39 -5.30
C VAL A 598 11.81 26.84 -4.88
N THR A 599 10.98 27.30 -3.94
CA THR A 599 10.96 28.64 -3.31
C THR A 599 10.10 29.71 -4.00
N PHE A 600 8.77 29.69 -3.77
CA PHE A 600 7.99 30.92 -3.50
C PHE A 600 6.56 30.62 -2.99
N MET A 601 6.42 30.15 -1.75
CA MET A 601 5.17 30.30 -0.97
C MET A 601 5.49 30.39 0.54
N LEU A 602 6.27 31.41 0.91
CA LEU A 602 6.22 32.01 2.24
C LEU A 602 5.98 33.51 2.02
N GLY A 603 4.76 33.97 2.31
CA GLY A 603 4.44 35.40 2.25
C GLY A 603 2.96 35.71 2.01
N ILE A 604 2.07 35.25 2.90
CA ILE A 604 1.07 36.00 3.69
C ILE A 604 0.23 35.00 4.49
#